data_AF-A0A831SLK5-F1
#
_entry.id   AF-A0A831SLK5-F1
#
_cell.length_a   1.000
_cell.length_b   1.000
_cell.length_c   1.000
_cell.angle_alpha   90.00
_cell.angle_beta   90.00
_cell.angle_gamma   90.00
#
_symmetry.space_group_name_H-M   'P 1'
#
loop_
_entity.id
_entity.type
_entity.pdbx_description
1 polymer ?
#
loop_
_entity_poly.entity_id
_entity_poly.type
_entity_poly.pdbx_seq_one_letter_code
_entity_poly.pdbx_strand_id
1 'polypeptide(L)'
;MKMGVIPKIIRNMFSKPITTRFPYESNPIPDGYRGEHSFDIDKCRSCGLCSKICPNRAIEMVEAPAEYRDKYPKKYPKIDLGKCCFCALCQDICPSSAIKLTKNFFLSTFDPSDVIRDPIPTKEKNA
;
A
#
# COMPACT_ATOMS: atom_id res chain seq x y z
N MET A 1 -19.35 -18.21 -40.92
CA MET A 1 -19.38 -17.28 -39.77
C MET A 1 -20.53 -17.69 -38.86
N LYS A 2 -20.32 -17.98 -37.57
CA LYS A 2 -21.37 -18.55 -36.70
C LYS A 2 -22.53 -17.56 -36.55
N MET A 3 -23.70 -17.91 -37.09
CA MET A 3 -24.93 -17.09 -37.13
C MET A 3 -25.43 -16.55 -35.77
N GLY A 4 -24.92 -17.10 -34.65
CA GLY A 4 -25.30 -16.69 -33.29
C GLY A 4 -24.58 -15.46 -32.73
N VAL A 5 -23.62 -14.88 -33.45
CA VAL A 5 -22.85 -13.71 -32.97
C VAL A 5 -23.56 -12.38 -33.30
N ILE A 6 -24.23 -12.31 -34.45
CA ILE A 6 -24.92 -11.09 -34.94
C ILE A 6 -25.96 -10.57 -33.92
N PRO A 7 -26.82 -11.40 -33.30
CA PRO A 7 -27.78 -10.92 -32.30
C PRO A 7 -27.11 -10.37 -31.03
N LYS A 8 -25.97 -10.94 -30.63
CA LYS A 8 -25.19 -10.46 -29.47
C LYS A 8 -24.52 -9.12 -29.77
N ILE A 9 -24.02 -8.93 -30.99
CA ILE A 9 -23.44 -7.65 -31.42
C ILE A 9 -24.50 -6.55 -31.40
N ILE A 10 -25.68 -6.79 -31.97
CA ILE A 10 -26.78 -5.82 -31.97
C ILE A 10 -27.18 -5.47 -30.52
N ARG A 11 -27.34 -6.48 -29.64
CA ARG A 11 -27.64 -6.24 -28.22
C ARG A 11 -26.56 -5.41 -27.52
N ASN A 12 -25.28 -5.70 -27.75
CA ASN A 12 -24.19 -4.96 -27.14
C ASN A 12 -24.07 -3.53 -27.65
N MET A 13 -24.39 -3.27 -28.93
CA MET A 13 -24.34 -1.93 -29.53
C MET A 13 -25.29 -0.93 -28.86
N PHE A 14 -26.43 -1.41 -28.38
CA PHE A 14 -27.41 -0.58 -27.64
C PHE A 14 -27.23 -0.62 -26.11
N SER A 15 -26.26 -1.38 -25.60
CA SER A 15 -25.96 -1.44 -24.17
C SER A 15 -25.01 -0.31 -23.78
N LYS A 16 -25.09 0.17 -22.53
CA LYS A 16 -24.12 1.15 -22.03
C LYS A 16 -22.71 0.54 -22.00
N PRO A 17 -21.66 1.32 -22.31
CA PRO A 17 -20.29 0.83 -22.22
C PRO A 17 -19.93 0.51 -20.77
N ILE A 18 -19.20 -0.59 -20.57
CA ILE A 18 -18.69 -0.99 -19.25
C ILE A 18 -17.50 -0.14 -18.78
N THR A 19 -16.85 0.56 -19.72
CA THR A 19 -15.63 1.34 -19.47
C THR A 19 -15.91 2.56 -18.57
N THR A 20 -15.11 2.73 -17.53
CA THR A 20 -15.07 3.95 -16.71
C THR A 20 -14.09 4.97 -17.30
N ARG A 21 -14.42 6.27 -17.21
CA ARG A 21 -13.54 7.34 -17.70
C ARG A 21 -12.43 7.68 -16.70
N PHE A 22 -11.46 6.78 -16.53
CA PHE A 22 -10.28 7.06 -15.71
C PHE A 22 -9.44 8.19 -16.36
N PRO A 23 -8.94 9.20 -15.62
CA PRO A 23 -8.91 9.37 -14.16
C PRO A 23 -10.10 10.15 -13.55
N TYR A 24 -11.05 10.63 -14.36
CA TYR A 24 -12.19 11.45 -13.88
C TYR A 24 -13.23 10.64 -13.10
N GLU A 25 -13.40 9.37 -13.46
CA GLU A 25 -14.29 8.41 -12.81
C GLU A 25 -13.49 7.18 -12.41
N SER A 26 -13.74 6.65 -11.20
CA SER A 26 -13.14 5.41 -10.71
C SER A 26 -14.20 4.52 -10.08
N ASN A 27 -14.00 3.20 -10.18
CA ASN A 27 -14.86 2.25 -9.50
C ASN A 27 -14.62 2.29 -7.98
N PRO A 28 -15.67 2.07 -7.16
CA PRO A 28 -15.51 2.06 -5.72
C PRO A 28 -14.58 0.91 -5.29
N ILE A 29 -13.60 1.25 -4.47
CA ILE A 29 -12.62 0.29 -3.95
C ILE A 29 -13.25 -0.44 -2.75
N PRO A 30 -13.31 -1.79 -2.77
CA PRO A 30 -13.93 -2.56 -1.70
C PRO A 30 -13.24 -2.35 -0.35
N ASP A 31 -13.97 -2.61 0.72
CA ASP A 31 -13.39 -2.65 2.07
C ASP A 31 -12.44 -3.84 2.20
N GLY A 32 -11.34 -3.65 2.94
CA GLY A 32 -10.28 -4.65 3.05
C GLY A 32 -9.32 -4.73 1.86
N TYR A 33 -9.41 -3.78 0.91
CA TYR A 33 -8.40 -3.67 -0.15
C TYR A 33 -6.99 -3.50 0.44
N ARG A 34 -6.02 -4.11 -0.23
CA ARG A 34 -4.63 -4.22 0.23
C ARG A 34 -3.72 -3.29 -0.57
N GLY A 35 -3.87 -1.99 -0.32
CA GLY A 35 -3.07 -0.95 -0.95
C GLY A 35 -1.88 -0.51 -0.10
N GLU A 36 -1.60 0.79 -0.12
CA GLU A 36 -0.48 1.39 0.60
C GLU A 36 -0.52 1.13 2.11
N HIS A 37 0.66 0.96 2.71
CA HIS A 37 0.80 0.81 4.15
C HIS A 37 0.66 2.18 4.82
N SER A 38 -0.34 2.34 5.67
CA SER A 38 -0.43 3.42 6.65
C SER A 38 0.19 2.97 7.95
N PHE A 39 1.03 3.83 8.53
CA PHE A 39 1.76 3.55 9.76
C PHE A 39 1.46 4.63 10.82
N ASP A 40 1.07 4.19 12.01
CA ASP A 40 0.82 5.01 13.18
C ASP A 40 1.92 4.75 14.21
N ILE A 41 2.83 5.72 14.34
CA ILE A 41 4.03 5.60 15.17
C ILE A 41 3.69 5.53 16.67
N ASP A 42 2.67 6.24 17.12
CA ASP A 42 2.29 6.34 18.53
C ASP A 42 1.70 5.01 19.04
N LYS A 43 1.07 4.24 18.14
CA LYS A 43 0.60 2.88 18.43
C LYS A 43 1.71 1.83 18.39
N CYS A 44 2.87 2.12 17.82
CA CYS A 44 3.90 1.11 17.63
C CYS A 44 4.65 0.79 18.94
N ARG A 45 4.72 -0.51 19.28
CA ARG A 45 5.44 -1.02 20.46
C ARG A 45 6.83 -1.58 20.15
N SER A 46 7.31 -1.44 18.91
CA SER A 46 8.63 -1.91 18.48
C SER A 46 8.90 -3.41 18.70
N CYS A 47 7.87 -4.25 18.58
CA CYS A 47 7.97 -5.70 18.79
C CYS A 47 8.67 -6.45 17.65
N GLY A 48 8.74 -5.86 16.45
CA GLY A 48 9.40 -6.46 15.28
C GLY A 48 8.65 -7.64 14.62
N LEU A 49 7.43 -7.96 15.06
CA LEU A 49 6.63 -9.06 14.48
C LEU A 49 6.34 -8.87 12.99
N CYS A 50 6.06 -7.62 12.57
CA CYS A 50 5.82 -7.29 11.17
C CYS A 50 7.02 -7.61 10.26
N SER A 51 8.25 -7.38 10.73
CA SER A 51 9.47 -7.73 10.00
C SER A 51 9.68 -9.24 9.94
N LYS A 52 9.48 -9.94 11.07
CA LYS A 52 9.65 -11.41 11.14
C LYS A 52 8.65 -12.18 10.30
N ILE A 53 7.39 -11.75 10.23
CA ILE A 53 6.35 -12.45 9.45
C ILE A 53 6.45 -12.17 7.95
N CYS A 54 7.16 -11.12 7.53
CA CYS A 54 7.19 -10.70 6.14
C CYS A 54 7.92 -11.75 5.28
N PRO A 55 7.23 -12.45 4.35
CA PRO A 55 7.84 -13.51 3.55
C PRO A 55 8.95 -12.95 2.63
N ASN A 56 8.75 -11.73 2.13
CA ASN A 56 9.66 -11.09 1.19
C ASN A 56 10.76 -10.28 1.90
N ARG A 57 10.78 -10.24 3.24
CA ARG A 57 11.70 -9.41 4.04
C ARG A 57 11.72 -7.94 3.59
N ALA A 58 10.55 -7.42 3.21
CA ALA A 58 10.37 -6.05 2.76
C ALA A 58 10.36 -5.02 3.91
N ILE A 59 10.29 -5.49 5.16
CA ILE A 59 10.20 -4.64 6.35
C ILE A 59 11.47 -4.78 7.18
N GLU A 60 12.15 -3.67 7.39
CA GLU A 60 13.33 -3.54 8.24
C GLU A 60 13.03 -2.68 9.48
N MET A 61 13.50 -3.08 10.65
CA MET A 61 13.32 -2.31 11.88
C MET A 61 14.48 -1.32 12.05
N VAL A 62 14.22 -0.05 11.77
CA VAL A 62 15.23 1.04 11.80
C VAL A 62 15.01 1.98 12.99
N GLU A 63 16.05 2.64 13.44
CA GLU A 63 15.95 3.68 14.46
C GLU A 63 15.44 4.99 13.85
N ALA A 64 14.86 5.84 14.70
CA ALA A 64 14.49 7.18 14.27
C ALA A 64 15.74 7.98 13.82
N PRO A 65 15.58 8.91 12.85
CA PRO A 65 16.62 9.87 12.53
C PRO A 65 17.08 10.63 13.79
N ALA A 66 18.34 11.08 13.81
CA ALA A 66 18.94 11.71 14.98
C ALA A 66 18.09 12.85 15.56
N GLU A 67 17.48 13.67 14.70
CA GLU A 67 16.60 14.78 15.08
C GLU A 67 15.34 14.36 15.86
N TYR A 68 14.87 13.13 15.66
CA TYR A 68 13.64 12.60 16.27
C TYR A 68 13.91 11.52 17.31
N ARG A 69 15.18 11.23 17.60
CA ARG A 69 15.60 10.10 18.44
C ARG A 69 15.17 10.28 19.90
N ASP A 70 15.17 11.51 20.40
CA ASP A 70 14.71 11.82 21.76
C ASP A 70 13.20 11.56 21.92
N LYS A 71 12.42 11.88 20.88
CA LYS A 71 10.97 11.66 20.87
C LYS A 71 10.62 10.19 20.61
N TYR A 72 11.38 9.53 19.75
CA TYR A 72 11.13 8.18 19.30
C TYR A 72 12.38 7.30 19.45
N PRO A 73 12.74 6.90 20.69
CA PRO A 73 14.00 6.21 20.99
C PRO A 73 14.03 4.73 20.55
N LYS A 74 12.91 4.21 20.04
CA LYS A 74 12.75 2.80 19.69
C LYS A 74 13.00 2.57 18.19
N LYS A 75 12.93 1.30 17.77
CA LYS A 75 12.98 0.91 16.36
C LYS A 75 11.58 0.84 15.76
N TYR A 76 11.45 1.24 14.50
CA TYR A 76 10.19 1.32 13.75
C TYR A 76 10.35 0.67 12.36
N PRO A 77 9.25 0.15 11.78
CA PRO A 77 9.30 -0.53 10.50
C PRO A 77 9.48 0.46 9.34
N LYS A 78 10.59 0.32 8.62
CA LYS A 78 10.81 0.86 7.28
C LYS A 78 10.36 -0.18 6.25
N ILE A 79 9.55 0.24 5.28
CA ILE A 79 8.88 -0.66 4.34
C ILE A 79 9.36 -0.36 2.93
N ASP A 80 9.89 -1.38 2.26
CA ASP A 80 10.25 -1.34 0.84
C ASP A 80 9.05 -1.83 -0.01
N LEU A 81 8.32 -0.90 -0.62
CA LEU A 81 7.17 -1.24 -1.47
C LEU A 81 7.58 -1.94 -2.77
N GLY A 82 8.84 -1.81 -3.21
CA GLY A 82 9.36 -2.53 -4.37
C GLY A 82 9.52 -4.03 -4.12
N LYS A 83 9.73 -4.44 -2.85
CA LYS A 83 9.79 -5.85 -2.44
C LYS A 83 8.46 -6.41 -1.93
N CYS A 84 7.54 -5.54 -1.51
CA CYS A 84 6.31 -5.95 -0.86
C CYS A 84 5.34 -6.64 -1.85
N CYS A 85 4.72 -7.75 -1.42
CA CYS A 85 3.68 -8.44 -2.19
C CYS A 85 2.24 -8.14 -1.71
N PHE A 86 2.06 -7.14 -0.85
CA PHE A 86 0.75 -6.67 -0.37
C PHE A 86 -0.14 -7.78 0.25
N CYS A 87 0.48 -8.76 0.92
CA CYS A 87 -0.24 -9.89 1.53
C CYS A 87 -1.02 -9.56 2.82
N ALA A 88 -0.80 -8.38 3.42
CA ALA A 88 -1.40 -7.92 4.68
C ALA A 88 -1.05 -8.70 5.96
N LEU A 89 -0.13 -9.67 5.92
CA LEU A 89 0.30 -10.40 7.13
C LEU A 89 0.86 -9.49 8.24
N CYS A 90 1.52 -8.39 7.84
CA CYS A 90 2.04 -7.40 8.78
C CYS A 90 0.93 -6.66 9.54
N GLN A 91 -0.22 -6.42 8.90
CA GLN A 91 -1.41 -5.84 9.53
C GLN A 91 -2.02 -6.82 10.52
N ASP A 92 -2.22 -8.07 10.09
CA ASP A 92 -2.92 -9.09 10.88
C ASP A 92 -2.15 -9.49 12.14
N ILE A 93 -0.81 -9.55 12.06
CA ILE A 93 0.02 -9.90 13.23
C ILE A 93 0.22 -8.74 14.21
N CYS A 94 -0.13 -7.50 13.83
CA CYS A 94 0.22 -6.33 14.63
C CYS A 94 -0.66 -6.23 15.90
N PRO A 95 -0.12 -6.45 17.10
CA PRO A 95 -0.94 -6.49 18.31
C PRO A 95 -1.52 -5.13 18.69
N SER A 96 -0.88 -4.04 18.27
CA SER A 96 -1.34 -2.67 18.51
C SER A 96 -2.02 -2.03 17.31
N SER A 97 -2.21 -2.78 16.21
CA SER A 97 -2.81 -2.26 14.97
C SER A 97 -2.12 -0.98 14.44
N ALA A 98 -0.81 -0.89 14.63
CA ALA A 98 0.02 0.26 14.24
C ALA A 98 0.28 0.32 12.72
N ILE A 99 0.18 -0.81 12.02
CA ILE A 99 0.34 -0.89 10.56
C ILE A 99 -0.96 -1.40 9.95
N LYS A 100 -1.45 -0.71 8.91
CA LYS A 100 -2.67 -1.06 8.18
C LYS A 100 -2.49 -0.83 6.70
N LEU A 101 -3.17 -1.62 5.88
CA LEU A 101 -3.24 -1.37 4.44
C LEU A 101 -4.44 -0.46 4.16
N THR A 102 -4.24 0.48 3.25
CA THR A 102 -5.23 1.47 2.85
C THR A 102 -5.82 1.11 1.49
N LYS A 103 -6.77 1.93 1.05
CA LYS A 103 -7.33 1.84 -0.31
C LYS A 103 -6.46 2.54 -1.36
N ASN A 104 -5.35 3.18 -0.98
CA ASN A 104 -4.49 3.84 -1.95
C ASN A 104 -3.71 2.81 -2.79
N PHE A 105 -3.87 2.84 -4.11
CA PHE A 105 -3.14 2.00 -5.06
C PHE A 105 -2.30 2.81 -6.06
N PHE A 106 -2.33 4.14 -5.98
CA PHE A 106 -1.52 5.02 -6.83
C PHE A 106 -0.11 5.15 -6.24
N LEU A 107 0.71 4.13 -6.49
CA LEU A 107 2.06 3.99 -5.92
C LEU A 107 3.17 4.10 -6.97
N SER A 108 2.83 4.45 -8.21
CA SER A 108 3.80 4.66 -9.27
C SER A 108 4.65 5.90 -8.97
N THR A 109 5.97 5.72 -8.93
CA THR A 109 6.95 6.80 -8.76
C THR A 109 7.95 6.76 -9.92
N PHE A 110 8.58 7.89 -10.22
CA PHE A 110 9.66 7.95 -11.20
C PHE A 110 10.98 7.47 -10.59
N ASP A 111 11.21 7.83 -9.32
CA ASP A 111 12.42 7.46 -8.59
C ASP A 111 12.22 6.16 -7.78
N PRO A 112 13.16 5.20 -7.88
CA PRO A 112 13.13 3.97 -7.10
C PRO A 112 13.23 4.21 -5.58
N SER A 113 13.81 5.33 -5.15
CA SER A 113 13.98 5.64 -3.72
C SER A 113 12.66 5.98 -3.02
N ASP A 114 11.65 6.42 -3.77
CA ASP A 114 10.35 6.85 -3.22
C ASP A 114 9.47 5.67 -2.82
N VAL A 115 9.73 4.48 -3.38
CA VAL A 115 9.05 3.24 -3.01
C VAL A 115 9.40 2.82 -1.58
N ILE A 116 10.49 3.35 -1.03
CA ILE A 116 10.92 3.11 0.33
C ILE A 116 10.16 4.07 1.25
N ARG A 117 9.26 3.51 2.07
CA ARG A 117 8.47 4.25 3.06
C ARG A 117 9.16 4.19 4.40
N ASP A 118 9.62 5.34 4.86
CA ASP A 118 10.23 5.50 6.18
C ASP A 118 9.16 5.72 7.25
N PRO A 119 9.34 5.19 8.48
CA PRO A 119 8.34 5.30 9.55
C PRO A 119 8.21 6.72 10.12
N ILE A 120 9.22 7.57 9.88
CA ILE A 120 9.28 8.96 10.31
C ILE A 120 9.61 9.78 9.07
N PRO A 121 8.88 10.87 8.79
CA PRO A 121 9.20 11.74 7.66
C PRO A 121 10.60 12.32 7.84
N THR A 122 11.51 11.94 6.94
CA THR A 122 12.83 12.56 6.79
C THR A 122 12.69 13.84 5.97
N LYS A 123 13.39 14.90 6.37
CA LYS A 123 13.36 16.21 5.68
C LYS A 123 13.79 16.14 4.21
N GLU A 124 14.50 15.09 3.81
CA GLU A 124 15.10 14.94 2.48
C GLU A 124 14.09 14.60 1.36
N LYS A 125 12.87 14.14 1.66
CA LYS A 125 11.91 13.68 0.63
C LYS A 125 10.86 14.71 0.20
N ASN A 126 10.98 15.97 0.63
CA ASN A 126 10.05 17.07 0.28
C ASN A 126 10.76 18.27 -0.39
N ALA A 127 11.92 18.05 -1.02
CA ALA A 127 12.61 19.05 -1.84
C ALA A 127 12.39 18.76 -3.33
#